data_AF-A0A4C1SEC6-F1
#
_entry.id   AF-A0A4C1SEC6-F1
#
_cell.length_a   1.000
_cell.length_b   1.000
_cell.length_c   1.000
_cell.angle_alpha   90.00
_cell.angle_beta   90.00
_cell.angle_gamma   90.00
#
_symmetry.space_group_name_H-M   'P 1'
#
loop_
_entity.id
_entity.type
_entity.pdbx_description
1 polymer ?
#
loop_
_entity_poly.entity_id
_entity_poly.type
_entity_poly.pdbx_seq_one_letter_code
_entity_poly.pdbx_strand_id
1 'polypeptide(L)'
;MFTSSLPRIESRNLFISAHLSKQFSIYIPSSKKLLRRYLIALLALGDAAILFGDFNCKNPRWDYPIFNYNGNKLIQLEDRLNFEPIAPSTSIYYPDITTIGPPP
;
A
#
# COMPACT_ATOMS: atom_id res chain seq x y z
N MET A 1 -25.38 -24.76 -5.05
CA MET A 1 -24.77 -24.75 -3.71
C MET A 1 -23.26 -24.80 -3.90
N PHE A 2 -22.60 -23.64 -3.93
CA PHE A 2 -21.15 -23.51 -3.85
C PHE A 2 -20.89 -22.21 -3.08
N THR A 3 -20.46 -22.36 -1.83
CA THR A 3 -20.10 -21.25 -0.95
C THR A 3 -18.64 -20.93 -1.21
N SER A 4 -18.35 -19.84 -1.93
CA SER A 4 -17.00 -19.28 -1.98
C SER A 4 -16.94 -18.11 -1.00
N SER A 5 -16.61 -18.41 0.25
CA SER A 5 -16.25 -17.42 1.25
C SER A 5 -14.92 -16.79 0.85
N LEU A 6 -14.99 -15.58 0.26
CA LEU A 6 -13.83 -14.69 0.19
C LEU A 6 -13.35 -14.41 1.62
N PRO A 7 -12.03 -14.43 1.89
CA PRO A 7 -11.54 -14.12 3.22
C PRO A 7 -11.91 -12.68 3.55
N ARG A 8 -12.81 -12.55 4.53
CA ARG A 8 -13.24 -11.28 5.12
C ARG A 8 -12.00 -10.65 5.76
N ILE A 9 -11.42 -9.66 5.09
CA ILE A 9 -10.38 -8.81 5.67
C ILE A 9 -11.07 -7.99 6.77
N GLU A 10 -11.02 -8.46 8.02
CA GLU A 10 -11.45 -7.69 9.19
C GLU A 10 -10.38 -6.64 9.52
N SER A 11 -10.35 -5.56 8.74
CA SER A 11 -9.75 -4.30 9.19
C SER A 11 -10.72 -3.66 10.17
N ARG A 12 -10.62 -4.04 11.45
CA ARG A 12 -11.35 -3.33 12.51
C ARG A 12 -10.79 -1.91 12.55
N ASN A 13 -11.66 -0.96 12.21
CA ASN A 13 -11.46 0.50 12.14
C ASN A 13 -11.05 1.08 10.77
N LEU A 14 -11.74 0.72 9.68
CA LEU A 14 -11.94 1.68 8.59
C LEU A 14 -13.24 2.45 8.87
N PHE A 15 -13.15 3.55 9.62
CA PHE A 15 -14.26 4.49 9.76
C PHE A 15 -14.43 5.21 8.41
N ILE A 16 -15.25 4.66 7.52
CA ILE A 16 -15.72 5.42 6.35
C ILE A 16 -16.70 6.46 6.90
N SER A 17 -16.16 7.62 7.29
CA SER A 17 -16.98 8.81 7.47
C SER A 17 -17.71 9.04 6.15
N ALA A 18 -19.03 9.19 6.21
CA ALA A 18 -19.92 9.42 5.07
C ALA A 18 -19.75 10.81 4.42
N HIS A 19 -18.52 11.32 4.40
CA HIS A 19 -18.12 12.46 3.58
C HIS A 19 -17.65 11.93 2.22
N LEU A 20 -17.86 12.68 1.14
CA LEU A 20 -17.69 12.29 -0.28
C LEU A 20 -16.23 11.94 -0.66
N SER A 21 -15.67 10.91 -0.03
CA SER A 21 -14.29 10.49 -0.18
C SER A 21 -14.18 9.59 -1.40
N LYS A 22 -13.40 10.02 -2.40
CA LYS A 22 -13.10 9.18 -3.56
C LYS A 22 -12.06 8.13 -3.19
N GLN A 23 -12.32 6.90 -3.60
CA GLN A 23 -11.46 5.76 -3.28
C GLN A 23 -10.77 5.26 -4.54
N PHE A 24 -9.46 5.05 -4.46
CA PHE A 24 -8.66 4.55 -5.57
C PHE A 24 -7.91 3.29 -5.15
N SER A 25 -8.14 2.20 -5.89
CA SER A 25 -7.34 0.99 -5.80
C SER A 25 -6.20 1.05 -6.82
N ILE A 26 -4.95 0.88 -6.37
CA ILE A 26 -3.76 1.05 -7.22
C ILE A 26 -2.85 -0.17 -7.09
N TYR A 27 -2.35 -0.64 -8.23
CA TYR A 27 -1.28 -1.64 -8.29
C TYR A 27 -0.09 -1.07 -9.08
N ILE A 28 1.09 -1.05 -8.46
CA ILE A 28 2.35 -0.66 -9.11
C ILE A 28 3.28 -1.88 -9.13
N PRO A 29 3.60 -2.42 -10.31
CA PRO A 29 4.55 -3.52 -10.42
C PRO A 29 5.92 -3.14 -9.82
N SER A 30 6.65 -4.13 -9.28
CA SER A 30 7.98 -3.91 -8.67
C SER A 30 8.99 -3.22 -9.60
N SER A 31 8.86 -3.43 -10.91
CA SER A 31 9.69 -2.84 -11.96
C SER A 31 9.32 -1.39 -12.30
N LYS A 32 8.20 -0.88 -11.77
CA LYS A 32 7.70 0.47 -12.04
C LYS A 32 7.97 1.39 -10.84
N LYS A 33 8.30 2.63 -11.18
CA LYS A 33 8.57 3.67 -10.19
C LYS A 33 7.28 4.37 -9.80
N LEU A 34 7.08 4.57 -8.51
CA LEU A 34 6.04 5.42 -7.97
C LEU A 34 6.29 6.88 -8.39
N LEU A 35 5.40 7.45 -9.20
CA LEU A 35 5.51 8.83 -9.65
C LEU A 35 4.67 9.74 -8.77
N ARG A 36 5.35 10.69 -8.10
CA ARG A 36 4.74 11.77 -7.31
C ARG A 36 3.55 12.44 -8.02
N ARG A 37 3.70 12.76 -9.31
CA ARG A 37 2.66 13.46 -10.08
C ARG A 37 1.34 12.67 -10.17
N TYR A 38 1.40 11.34 -10.21
CA TYR A 38 0.19 10.52 -10.28
C TYR A 38 -0.53 10.49 -8.94
N LEU A 39 0.21 10.36 -7.83
CA LEU A 39 -0.42 10.43 -6.50
C LEU A 39 -1.03 11.80 -6.23
N ILE A 40 -0.35 12.90 -6.60
CA ILE A 40 -0.92 14.24 -6.47
C ILE A 40 -2.19 14.40 -7.31
N ALA A 41 -2.18 13.92 -8.55
CA ALA A 41 -3.36 14.01 -9.42
C ALA A 41 -4.55 13.20 -8.87
N LEU A 42 -4.29 12.02 -8.30
CA LEU A 42 -5.33 11.19 -7.68
C LEU A 42 -5.88 11.84 -6.40
N LEU A 43 -5.00 12.39 -5.57
CA LEU A 43 -5.40 13.12 -4.36
C LEU A 43 -6.16 14.41 -4.69
N ALA A 44 -5.85 15.07 -5.82
CA ALA A 44 -6.53 16.27 -6.29
C ALA A 44 -7.91 16.00 -6.92
N LEU A 45 -8.32 14.74 -7.12
CA LEU A 45 -9.58 14.40 -7.80
C LEU A 45 -10.83 14.58 -6.91
N GLY A 46 -10.67 14.96 -5.65
CA GLY A 46 -11.77 15.32 -4.74
C GLY A 46 -11.28 15.98 -3.45
N ASP A 47 -12.22 16.47 -2.65
CA ASP A 47 -11.93 17.14 -1.37
C ASP A 47 -11.36 16.17 -0.31
N ALA A 48 -11.65 14.88 -0.46
CA ALA A 48 -11.04 13.79 0.30
C ALA A 48 -10.79 12.58 -0.62
N ALA A 49 -9.60 11.99 -0.53
CA ALA A 49 -9.22 10.83 -1.30
C ALA A 49 -8.56 9.77 -0.42
N ILE A 50 -8.98 8.51 -0.57
CA ILE A 50 -8.35 7.35 0.07
C ILE A 50 -7.66 6.54 -1.01
N LEU A 51 -6.36 6.31 -0.85
CA LEU A 51 -5.55 5.48 -1.73
C LEU A 51 -5.26 4.16 -1.05
N PHE A 52 -5.57 3.04 -1.70
CA PHE A 52 -5.23 1.71 -1.20
C PHE A 52 -4.72 0.81 -2.33
N GLY A 53 -3.94 -0.20 -1.97
CA GLY A 53 -3.40 -1.18 -2.90
C GLY A 53 -1.89 -1.37 -2.75
N ASP A 54 -1.31 -2.12 -3.67
CA ASP A 54 0.10 -2.51 -3.61
C ASP A 54 0.96 -1.59 -4.48
N PHE A 55 1.69 -0.70 -3.82
CA PHE A 55 2.64 0.23 -4.44
C PHE A 55 4.05 -0.36 -4.61
N ASN A 56 4.27 -1.60 -4.15
CA ASN A 56 5.58 -2.22 -4.03
C ASN A 56 6.60 -1.37 -3.26
N CYS A 57 6.10 -0.63 -2.27
CA CYS A 57 6.90 0.24 -1.41
C CYS A 57 7.50 -0.58 -0.27
N LYS A 58 8.83 -0.51 -0.11
CA LYS A 58 9.55 -1.11 1.01
C LYS A 58 10.06 0.00 1.91
N ASN A 59 9.77 -0.03 3.21
CA ASN A 59 10.29 0.90 4.20
C ASN A 59 10.15 0.33 5.63
N PRO A 60 11.12 0.59 6.53
CA PRO A 60 11.01 0.23 7.95
C PRO A 60 9.79 0.78 8.68
N ARG A 61 9.20 1.89 8.21
CA ARG A 61 8.00 2.48 8.80
C ARG A 61 6.77 1.56 8.78
N TRP A 62 6.76 0.58 7.87
CA TRP A 62 5.71 -0.44 7.78
C TRP A 62 6.30 -1.85 7.85
N ASP A 63 7.25 -2.03 8.78
CA ASP A 63 7.83 -3.33 9.15
C ASP A 63 8.55 -4.08 8.02
N TYR A 64 9.09 -3.35 7.03
CA TYR A 64 9.99 -3.93 6.03
C TYR A 64 11.46 -3.61 6.36
N PRO A 65 12.39 -4.59 6.42
CA PRO A 65 13.75 -4.39 6.95
C PRO A 65 14.64 -3.43 6.14
N ILE A 66 14.27 -3.14 4.89
CA ILE A 66 14.99 -2.24 3.99
C ILE A 66 14.01 -1.27 3.33
N PHE A 67 14.51 -0.10 2.91
CA PHE A 67 13.72 0.80 2.07
C PHE A 67 14.11 0.71 0.59
N ASN A 68 13.14 0.89 -0.31
CA ASN A 68 13.38 0.99 -1.76
C ASN A 68 13.01 2.38 -2.29
N TYR A 69 13.23 2.62 -3.59
CA TYR A 69 12.90 3.90 -4.23
C TYR A 69 11.43 4.31 -4.00
N ASN A 70 10.50 3.38 -4.19
CA ASN A 70 9.07 3.65 -4.05
C ASN A 70 8.71 4.00 -2.58
N GLY A 71 9.26 3.26 -1.61
CA GLY A 71 9.04 3.54 -0.20
C GLY A 71 9.61 4.89 0.25
N ASN A 72 10.82 5.24 -0.17
CA ASN A 72 11.38 6.57 0.09
C ASN A 72 10.53 7.70 -0.53
N LYS A 73 10.00 7.47 -1.74
CA LYS A 73 9.11 8.46 -2.39
C LYS A 73 7.78 8.61 -1.68
N LEU A 74 7.23 7.53 -1.11
CA LEU A 74 5.98 7.59 -0.37
C LEU A 74 6.13 8.40 0.93
N ILE A 75 7.22 8.20 1.68
CA ILE A 75 7.52 9.00 2.90
C ILE A 75 7.70 10.49 2.55
N GLN A 76 8.46 10.82 1.51
CA GLN A 76 8.62 12.22 1.04
C GLN A 76 7.30 12.88 0.62
N LEU A 77 6.29 12.08 0.26
CA LEU A 77 4.97 12.59 -0.07
C LEU A 77 4.14 12.81 1.17
N GLU A 78 4.19 11.91 2.14
CA GLU A 78 3.61 12.11 3.47
C GLU A 78 4.09 13.44 4.06
N ASP A 79 5.40 13.67 4.11
CA ASP A 79 6.00 14.89 4.68
C ASP A 79 5.52 16.19 4.00
N ARG A 80 5.11 16.09 2.72
CA ARG A 80 4.74 17.26 1.91
C ARG A 80 3.25 17.49 1.79
N LEU A 81 2.44 16.46 2.03
CA LEU A 81 1.00 16.48 1.81
C LEU A 81 0.22 16.25 3.10
N ASN A 82 0.91 16.08 4.24
CA ASN A 82 0.32 15.83 5.56
C ASN A 82 -0.71 14.69 5.58
N PHE A 83 -0.50 13.63 4.77
CA PHE A 83 -1.29 12.41 4.87
C PHE A 83 -0.56 11.38 5.72
N GLU A 84 -1.32 10.56 6.44
CA GLU A 84 -0.79 9.50 7.29
C GLU A 84 -0.80 8.15 6.53
N PRO A 85 0.35 7.50 6.28
CA PRO A 85 0.38 6.15 5.75
C PRO A 85 -0.08 5.16 6.83
N ILE A 86 -1.18 4.47 6.58
CA ILE A 86 -1.66 3.37 7.43
C ILE A 86 -1.20 2.06 6.80
N ALA A 87 -0.26 1.38 7.46
CA ALA A 87 0.14 0.04 7.07
C ALA A 87 -0.54 -1.01 7.96
N PRO A 88 -0.90 -2.19 7.40
CA PRO A 88 -1.32 -3.31 8.22
C PRO A 88 -0.16 -3.74 9.13
N SER A 89 -0.45 -4.04 10.39
CA SER A 89 0.51 -4.55 11.39
C SER A 89 0.97 -5.99 11.12
N THR A 90 0.49 -6.59 10.04
CA THR A 90 0.85 -7.94 9.60
C THR A 90 1.43 -7.84 8.21
N SER A 91 2.59 -8.47 8.00
CA SER A 91 3.20 -8.56 6.67
C SER A 91 2.21 -9.24 5.72
N ILE A 92 1.87 -8.55 4.64
CA ILE A 92 1.07 -9.09 3.53
C ILE A 92 1.95 -9.73 2.45
N TYR A 93 3.27 -9.77 2.64
CA TYR A 93 4.23 -10.35 1.70
C TYR A 93 4.98 -11.53 2.34
N TYR A 94 4.78 -12.72 1.79
CA TYR A 94 5.56 -13.92 2.08
C TYR A 94 6.37 -14.28 0.83
N PRO A 95 7.71 -14.12 0.82
CA PRO A 95 8.52 -14.54 -0.31
C PRO A 95 8.44 -16.07 -0.45
N ASP A 96 8.28 -16.55 -1.68
CA ASP A 96 8.27 -17.97 -1.99
C ASP A 96 9.66 -18.55 -1.70
N ILE A 97 9.75 -19.49 -0.75
CA ILE A 97 11.01 -20.01 -0.21
C ILE A 97 11.51 -21.20 -1.05
N THR A 98 11.48 -21.10 -2.38
CA THR A 98 11.78 -22.24 -3.27
C THR A 98 13.13 -22.14 -4.00
N THR A 99 14.07 -21.34 -3.51
CA THR A 99 15.44 -21.32 -4.08
C THR A 99 16.52 -21.16 -3.01
N ILE A 100 16.68 -22.19 -2.19
CA ILE A 100 17.95 -22.46 -1.51
C ILE A 100 18.30 -23.90 -1.90
N GLY A 101 19.18 -24.06 -2.90
CA GLY A 101 19.79 -25.36 -3.19
C GLY A 101 20.51 -25.89 -1.95
N PRO A 102 20.65 -27.21 -1.78
CA PRO A 102 21.24 -27.77 -0.57
C PRO A 102 22.67 -27.22 -0.37
N PRO A 103 23.08 -26.97 0.89
CA PRO A 103 24.42 -26.45 1.17
C PRO A 103 25.51 -27.46 0.74
N PRO A 104 26.73 -26.98 0.41
CA PRO A 104 27.84 -27.82 -0.05
C PRO A 104 28.31 -28.84 1.01
#